data_AF-M1DX52-F1
#
_entry.id   AF-M1DX52-F1
#
_cell.length_a   1.000
_cell.length_b   1.000
_cell.length_c   1.000
_cell.angle_alpha   90.00
_cell.angle_beta   90.00
_cell.angle_gamma   90.00
#
_symmetry.space_group_name_H-M   'P 1'
#
loop_
_entity.id
_entity.type
_entity.pdbx_description
1 polymer ?
#
loop_
_entity_poly.entity_id
_entity_poly.type
_entity_poly.pdbx_seq_one_letter_code
_entity_poly.pdbx_strand_id
1 'polypeptide(L)'
;MHHFWGVEQKNKYDDFKARPIVPGRVINLSQLRDSHCPVSSFLKAQKLSLLFSLCGLELFEEAAHLFYANLYVSNDSGELETLVMGSCIIVNELLFENVIGTKFFGVIPYMNDTWPDDFEVSLEGAKAAVAEPGADLTDFCPLFLFFDHRILAHIVATTLLPRKGSLSSISNWDILLISRILVVRLMDLSMLKPIEINATYDSRTFSSLGYVEVGNKWVKKDSIKARVDIGKPTKISAKSAALLLSDSDELKT
;
A
#
# COMPACT_ATOMS: atom_id res chain seq x y z
N MET A 1 33.54 -11.02 -24.09
CA MET A 1 32.55 -11.55 -23.13
C MET A 1 31.20 -11.52 -23.80
N HIS A 2 30.42 -12.59 -23.72
CA HIS A 2 29.06 -12.60 -24.25
C HIS A 2 28.14 -11.86 -23.25
N HIS A 3 27.45 -10.82 -23.72
CA HIS A 3 26.48 -10.06 -22.91
C HIS A 3 25.08 -10.67 -22.96
N PHE A 4 24.85 -11.65 -23.84
CA PHE A 4 23.56 -12.28 -24.09
C PHE A 4 23.71 -13.78 -24.24
N TRP A 5 22.68 -14.53 -23.85
CA TRP A 5 22.62 -15.98 -24.06
C TRP A 5 22.54 -16.36 -25.55
N GLY A 6 21.94 -15.49 -26.36
CA GLY A 6 21.79 -15.71 -27.79
C GLY A 6 21.20 -14.51 -28.51
N VAL A 7 20.90 -14.70 -29.80
CA VAL A 7 20.35 -13.66 -30.67
C VAL A 7 18.96 -13.21 -30.21
N GLU A 8 18.15 -14.12 -29.66
CA GLU A 8 16.81 -13.80 -29.16
C GLU A 8 16.86 -12.79 -28.00
N GLN A 9 17.72 -13.04 -27.00
CA GLN A 9 17.89 -12.14 -25.85
C GLN A 9 18.47 -10.80 -26.27
N LYS A 10 19.37 -10.79 -27.25
CA LYS A 10 19.89 -9.54 -27.84
C LYS A 10 18.75 -8.71 -28.47
N ASN A 11 17.87 -9.34 -29.25
CA ASN A 11 16.73 -8.65 -29.86
C ASN A 11 15.77 -8.11 -28.78
N LYS A 12 15.48 -8.89 -27.72
CA LYS A 12 14.69 -8.43 -26.57
C LYS A 12 15.32 -7.20 -25.88
N TYR A 13 16.65 -7.18 -25.76
CA TYR A 13 17.36 -6.04 -25.20
C TYR A 13 17.21 -4.79 -26.05
N ASP A 14 17.36 -4.91 -27.38
CA ASP A 14 17.18 -3.78 -28.30
C ASP A 14 15.74 -3.22 -28.21
N ASP A 15 14.74 -4.09 -28.03
CA ASP A 15 13.34 -3.70 -27.77
C ASP A 15 13.13 -3.03 -26.40
N PHE A 16 13.88 -3.44 -25.36
CA PHE A 16 13.79 -2.87 -24.02
C PHE A 16 14.52 -1.54 -23.90
N LYS A 17 15.66 -1.38 -24.57
CA LYS A 17 16.46 -0.16 -24.54
C LYS A 17 15.69 1.06 -25.02
N ALA A 18 14.71 0.87 -25.89
CA ALA A 18 13.82 1.93 -26.39
C ALA A 18 12.71 2.31 -25.39
N ARG A 19 12.51 1.53 -24.32
CA ARG A 19 11.45 1.74 -23.33
C ARG A 19 11.99 2.59 -22.17
N PRO A 20 11.23 3.60 -21.71
CA PRO A 20 11.61 4.32 -20.50
C PRO A 20 11.51 3.38 -19.29
N ILE A 21 12.54 3.37 -18.44
CA ILE A 21 12.45 2.73 -17.12
C ILE A 21 11.66 3.67 -16.21
N VAL A 22 10.55 3.17 -15.67
CA VAL A 22 9.72 3.95 -14.75
C VAL A 22 10.17 3.66 -13.32
N PRO A 23 10.48 4.69 -12.51
CA PRO A 23 10.77 4.49 -11.10
C PRO A 23 9.53 3.92 -10.40
N GLY A 24 9.74 2.88 -9.60
CA GLY A 24 8.68 2.30 -8.77
C GLY A 24 8.10 3.34 -7.81
N ARG A 25 6.85 3.15 -7.38
CA ARG A 25 6.23 4.04 -6.39
C ARG A 25 6.96 3.93 -5.05
N VAL A 26 7.61 5.02 -4.63
CA VAL A 26 8.25 5.14 -3.31
C VAL A 26 7.21 5.61 -2.29
N ILE A 27 7.08 4.87 -1.19
CA ILE A 27 6.32 5.34 -0.04
C ILE A 27 7.30 5.92 0.97
N ASN A 28 7.14 7.21 1.26
CA ASN A 28 7.92 7.84 2.30
C ASN A 28 7.36 7.46 3.69
N LEU A 29 7.86 6.35 4.24
CA LEU A 29 7.47 5.88 5.58
C LEU A 29 7.78 6.88 6.70
N SER A 30 8.66 7.86 6.49
CA SER A 30 8.93 8.91 7.49
C SER A 30 7.77 9.89 7.59
N GLN A 31 7.14 10.27 6.48
CA GLN A 31 5.94 11.13 6.47
C GLN A 31 4.75 10.46 7.15
N LEU A 32 4.66 9.12 7.07
CA LEU A 32 3.63 8.36 7.80
C LEU A 32 3.88 8.30 9.30
N ARG A 33 5.14 8.43 9.75
CA ARG A 33 5.50 8.38 11.18
C ARG A 33 4.85 9.51 11.97
N ASP A 34 4.80 10.69 11.37
CA ASP A 34 4.25 11.90 11.99
C ASP A 34 2.71 11.92 11.97
N SER A 35 2.09 11.01 11.20
CA SER A 35 0.64 10.88 11.08
C SER A 35 -0.04 10.05 12.17
N HIS A 36 0.72 9.55 13.18
CA HIS A 36 0.27 8.59 14.19
C HIS A 36 -0.37 7.31 13.61
N CYS A 37 -0.09 7.00 12.35
CA CYS A 37 -0.58 5.82 11.66
C CYS A 37 0.38 4.64 11.89
N PRO A 38 -0.09 3.49 12.40
CA PRO A 38 0.76 2.33 12.70
C PRO A 38 1.26 1.57 11.46
N VAL A 39 0.91 2.01 10.24
CA VAL A 39 1.31 1.37 8.97
C VAL A 39 2.82 1.13 8.89
N SER A 40 3.64 2.09 9.33
CA SER A 40 5.09 1.91 9.33
C SER A 40 5.56 0.77 10.27
N SER A 41 4.86 0.56 11.39
CA SER A 41 5.12 -0.54 12.31
C SER A 41 4.71 -1.89 11.73
N PHE A 42 3.55 -1.95 11.05
CA PHE A 42 3.11 -3.17 10.37
C PHE A 42 4.11 -3.61 9.29
N LEU A 43 4.54 -2.68 8.42
CA LEU A 43 5.49 -2.97 7.35
C LEU A 43 6.88 -3.36 7.89
N LYS A 44 7.34 -2.71 8.97
CA LYS A 44 8.60 -3.10 9.64
C LYS A 44 8.52 -4.48 10.27
N ALA A 45 7.41 -4.81 10.93
CA ALA A 45 7.21 -6.14 11.52
C ALA A 45 7.25 -7.25 10.47
N GLN A 46 6.82 -6.93 9.24
CA GLN A 46 6.89 -7.83 8.08
C GLN A 46 8.20 -7.75 7.28
N LYS A 47 9.17 -6.94 7.72
CA LYS A 47 10.42 -6.62 7.01
C LYS A 47 10.22 -6.02 5.61
N LEU A 48 9.00 -5.63 5.25
CA LEU A 48 8.67 -4.99 3.97
C LEU A 48 9.19 -3.55 3.87
N SER A 49 9.68 -2.96 4.97
CA SER A 49 10.27 -1.62 4.92
C SER A 49 11.47 -1.53 3.97
N LEU A 50 12.22 -2.62 3.78
CA LEU A 50 13.38 -2.63 2.88
C LEU A 50 12.96 -2.47 1.42
N LEU A 51 11.84 -3.11 1.01
CA LEU A 51 11.28 -2.97 -0.34
C LEU A 51 11.10 -1.50 -0.75
N PHE A 52 10.56 -0.67 0.14
CA PHE A 52 10.32 0.75 -0.14
C PHE A 52 11.60 1.60 -0.10
N SER A 53 12.66 1.13 0.57
CA SER A 53 13.96 1.81 0.57
C SER A 53 14.73 1.61 -0.73
N LEU A 54 14.49 0.49 -1.44
CA LEU A 54 15.13 0.18 -2.72
C LEU A 54 14.59 1.06 -3.86
N CYS A 55 13.34 1.50 -3.79
CA CYS A 55 12.71 2.31 -4.84
C CYS A 55 13.30 3.73 -5.02
N GLY A 56 14.23 4.17 -4.15
CA GLY A 56 14.91 5.46 -4.24
C GLY A 56 16.37 5.40 -4.70
N LEU A 57 16.87 4.21 -5.08
CA LEU A 57 18.22 4.04 -5.57
C LEU A 57 18.31 4.41 -7.05
N GLU A 58 19.46 4.95 -7.47
CA GLU A 58 19.76 5.10 -8.90
C GLU A 58 19.75 3.72 -9.56
N LEU A 59 18.83 3.53 -10.50
CA LEU A 59 18.74 2.33 -11.31
C LEU A 59 19.84 2.36 -12.36
N PHE A 60 20.68 1.32 -12.38
CA PHE A 60 21.63 1.13 -13.47
C PHE A 60 20.87 0.55 -14.68
N GLU A 61 20.36 1.44 -15.54
CA GLU A 61 19.40 1.11 -16.60
C GLU A 61 19.88 -0.04 -17.51
N GLU A 62 21.16 -0.03 -17.89
CA GLU A 62 21.75 -1.07 -18.72
C GLU A 62 21.71 -2.45 -18.03
N ALA A 63 22.02 -2.54 -16.74
CA ALA A 63 21.94 -3.80 -16.01
C ALA A 63 20.49 -4.27 -15.87
N ALA A 64 19.53 -3.36 -15.65
CA ALA A 64 18.12 -3.71 -15.58
C ALA A 64 17.62 -4.26 -16.93
N HIS A 65 17.96 -3.61 -18.04
CA HIS A 65 17.61 -4.10 -19.37
C HIS A 65 18.26 -5.46 -19.67
N LEU A 66 19.55 -5.64 -19.36
CA LEU A 66 20.23 -6.93 -19.51
C LEU A 66 19.59 -8.02 -18.64
N PHE A 67 19.26 -7.69 -17.40
CA PHE A 67 18.61 -8.62 -16.46
C PHE A 67 17.32 -9.18 -17.04
N TYR A 68 16.42 -8.31 -17.52
CA TYR A 68 15.13 -8.77 -18.06
C TYR A 68 15.28 -9.40 -19.45
N ALA A 69 16.16 -8.87 -20.30
CA ALA A 69 16.34 -9.40 -21.66
C ALA A 69 16.92 -10.82 -21.65
N ASN A 70 17.82 -11.10 -20.70
CA ASN A 70 18.46 -12.40 -20.52
C ASN A 70 17.73 -13.33 -19.55
N LEU A 71 16.60 -12.93 -18.98
CA LEU A 71 15.86 -13.76 -18.04
C LEU A 71 15.26 -14.98 -18.77
N TYR A 72 15.61 -16.19 -18.32
CA TYR A 72 15.06 -17.43 -18.87
C TYR A 72 15.07 -18.54 -17.83
N VAL A 73 14.27 -19.59 -18.07
CA VAL A 73 14.30 -20.81 -17.25
C VAL A 73 15.30 -21.77 -17.88
N SER A 74 16.31 -22.17 -17.11
CA SER A 74 17.34 -23.10 -17.52
C SER A 74 16.76 -24.47 -17.77
N ASN A 75 17.06 -25.05 -18.94
CA ASN A 75 16.59 -26.40 -19.27
C ASN A 75 17.28 -27.49 -18.44
N ASP A 76 18.48 -27.21 -17.93
CA ASP A 76 19.30 -28.19 -17.21
C ASP A 76 18.96 -28.21 -15.72
N SER A 77 18.89 -27.02 -15.10
CA SER A 77 18.62 -26.87 -13.65
C SER A 77 17.14 -26.66 -13.32
N GLY A 78 16.34 -26.18 -14.28
CA GLY A 78 14.97 -25.69 -14.04
C GLY A 78 14.92 -24.35 -13.31
N GLU A 79 16.06 -23.75 -12.98
CA GLU A 79 16.14 -22.48 -12.26
C GLU A 79 15.93 -21.28 -13.19
N LEU A 80 15.48 -20.17 -12.60
CA LEU A 80 15.39 -18.89 -13.30
C LEU A 80 16.77 -18.23 -13.32
N GLU A 81 17.34 -18.03 -14.50
CA GLU A 81 18.70 -17.52 -14.69
C GLU A 81 18.69 -16.24 -15.54
N THR A 82 19.68 -15.37 -15.32
CA THR A 82 19.91 -14.19 -16.17
C THR A 82 21.39 -13.82 -16.22
N LEU A 83 21.82 -13.24 -17.35
CA LEU A 83 23.19 -12.79 -17.57
C LEU A 83 23.23 -11.27 -17.51
N VAL A 84 24.01 -10.72 -16.59
CA VAL A 84 24.19 -9.27 -16.45
C VAL A 84 25.68 -8.96 -16.45
N MET A 85 26.13 -8.17 -17.42
CA MET A 85 27.53 -7.72 -17.52
C MET A 85 28.57 -8.86 -17.46
N GLY A 86 28.22 -10.05 -17.99
CA GLY A 86 29.09 -11.23 -18.00
C GLY A 86 29.01 -12.10 -16.73
N SER A 87 28.18 -11.73 -15.76
CA SER A 87 27.88 -12.54 -14.57
C SER A 87 26.52 -13.22 -14.69
N CYS A 88 26.50 -14.55 -14.56
CA CYS A 88 25.25 -15.29 -14.44
C CYS A 88 24.69 -15.11 -13.02
N ILE A 89 23.43 -14.72 -12.94
CA ILE A 89 22.66 -14.55 -11.72
C ILE A 89 21.56 -15.60 -11.71
N ILE A 90 21.57 -16.44 -10.69
CA ILE A 90 20.50 -17.41 -10.43
C ILE A 90 19.47 -16.73 -9.54
N VAL A 91 18.27 -16.55 -10.06
CA VAL A 91 17.14 -15.91 -9.38
C VAL A 91 16.36 -16.98 -8.62
N ASN A 92 16.93 -17.43 -7.51
CA ASN A 92 16.31 -18.39 -6.61
C ASN A 92 15.58 -17.70 -5.44
N GLU A 93 14.84 -18.49 -4.66
CA GLU A 93 14.11 -18.02 -3.48
C GLU A 93 15.01 -17.24 -2.51
N LEU A 94 16.22 -17.71 -2.26
CA LEU A 94 17.19 -17.05 -1.38
C LEU A 94 17.59 -15.64 -1.88
N LEU A 95 17.83 -15.49 -3.19
CA LEU A 95 18.13 -14.17 -3.76
C LEU A 95 16.94 -13.23 -3.60
N PHE A 96 15.73 -13.71 -3.88
CA PHE A 96 14.50 -12.95 -3.64
C PHE A 96 14.35 -12.55 -2.17
N GLU A 97 14.54 -13.46 -1.23
CA GLU A 97 14.49 -13.17 0.22
C GLU A 97 15.50 -12.10 0.62
N ASN A 98 16.72 -12.18 0.09
CA ASN A 98 17.79 -11.22 0.38
C ASN A 98 17.48 -9.82 -0.18
N VAL A 99 16.94 -9.75 -1.41
CA VAL A 99 16.58 -8.47 -2.04
C VAL A 99 15.40 -7.84 -1.33
N ILE A 100 14.33 -8.59 -1.05
CA ILE A 100 13.14 -8.05 -0.39
C ILE A 100 13.39 -7.82 1.11
N GLY A 101 14.36 -8.53 1.69
CA GLY A 101 14.69 -8.48 3.12
C GLY A 101 13.70 -9.24 3.99
N THR A 102 12.82 -10.06 3.39
CA THR A 102 11.81 -10.85 4.09
C THR A 102 11.87 -12.29 3.67
N LYS A 103 11.55 -13.19 4.60
CA LYS A 103 11.45 -14.62 4.29
C LYS A 103 10.06 -14.94 3.80
N PHE A 104 9.99 -15.70 2.73
CA PHE A 104 8.74 -16.09 2.12
C PHE A 104 8.38 -17.49 2.62
N PHE A 105 7.47 -17.57 3.59
CA PHE A 105 6.96 -18.86 4.09
C PHE A 105 5.45 -18.88 3.95
N GLY A 106 4.88 -19.93 3.35
CA GLY A 106 3.45 -20.15 3.36
C GLY A 106 2.92 -21.01 2.21
N VAL A 107 1.67 -21.43 2.34
CA VAL A 107 0.89 -22.05 1.27
C VAL A 107 0.61 -21.00 0.20
N ILE A 108 0.94 -21.35 -1.04
CA ILE A 108 0.76 -20.56 -2.26
C ILE A 108 -0.73 -20.21 -2.41
N PRO A 109 -1.16 -18.94 -2.32
CA PRO A 109 -2.52 -18.59 -2.70
C PRO A 109 -2.62 -18.56 -4.22
N TYR A 110 -3.60 -19.32 -4.66
CA TYR A 110 -3.96 -19.73 -6.00
C TYR A 110 -4.27 -18.56 -6.97
N MET A 111 -3.97 -18.73 -8.26
CA MET A 111 -3.95 -17.69 -9.32
C MET A 111 -5.32 -17.11 -9.79
N ASN A 112 -6.44 -17.38 -9.11
CA ASN A 112 -7.78 -17.15 -9.71
C ASN A 112 -8.73 -16.18 -8.96
N ASP A 113 -8.22 -15.34 -8.05
CA ASP A 113 -9.03 -14.37 -7.25
C ASP A 113 -10.10 -15.02 -6.34
N THR A 114 -10.03 -16.34 -6.17
CA THR A 114 -10.85 -17.13 -5.25
C THR A 114 -10.21 -17.14 -3.86
N TRP A 115 -11.03 -17.03 -2.81
CA TRP A 115 -10.56 -17.20 -1.44
C TRP A 115 -10.07 -18.65 -1.20
N PRO A 116 -8.97 -18.89 -0.47
CA PRO A 116 -8.51 -20.26 -0.21
C PRO A 116 -9.47 -21.00 0.74
N ASP A 117 -9.84 -22.23 0.38
CA ASP A 117 -10.80 -23.05 1.16
C ASP A 117 -10.24 -23.48 2.53
N ASP A 118 -8.92 -23.66 2.62
CA ASP A 118 -8.18 -24.06 3.82
C ASP A 118 -7.61 -22.87 4.61
N PHE A 119 -8.04 -21.64 4.28
CA PHE A 119 -7.58 -20.47 4.99
C PHE A 119 -8.08 -20.46 6.44
N GLU A 120 -7.21 -20.08 7.36
CA GLU A 120 -7.52 -20.10 8.80
C GLU A 120 -8.68 -19.18 9.22
N VAL A 121 -9.02 -18.20 8.38
CA VAL A 121 -10.13 -17.27 8.59
C VAL A 121 -11.01 -17.29 7.33
N SER A 122 -12.32 -17.21 7.48
CA SER A 122 -13.20 -17.05 6.31
C SER A 122 -12.99 -15.67 5.64
N LEU A 123 -13.38 -15.53 4.37
CA LEU A 123 -13.37 -14.23 3.69
C LEU A 123 -14.15 -13.17 4.50
N GLU A 124 -15.33 -13.53 5.01
CA GLU A 124 -16.14 -12.63 5.84
C GLU A 124 -15.47 -12.30 7.18
N GLY A 125 -14.79 -13.27 7.80
CA GLY A 125 -14.00 -13.02 9.01
C GLY A 125 -12.81 -12.09 8.75
N ALA A 126 -12.15 -12.22 7.60
CA ALA A 126 -11.06 -11.35 7.20
C ALA A 126 -11.55 -9.93 6.89
N LYS A 127 -12.68 -9.78 6.17
CA LYS A 127 -13.34 -8.49 5.96
C LYS A 127 -13.69 -7.82 7.29
N ALA A 128 -14.32 -8.54 8.21
CA ALA A 128 -14.68 -8.02 9.53
C ALA A 128 -13.45 -7.57 10.34
N ALA A 129 -12.32 -8.26 10.23
CA ALA A 129 -11.08 -7.90 10.91
C ALA A 129 -10.46 -6.59 10.39
N VAL A 130 -10.68 -6.25 9.12
CA VAL A 130 -10.08 -5.07 8.49
C VAL A 130 -11.03 -3.88 8.37
N ALA A 131 -12.33 -4.09 8.59
CA ALA A 131 -13.39 -3.10 8.46
C ALA A 131 -13.64 -2.26 9.72
N GLU A 132 -14.09 -1.02 9.55
CA GLU A 132 -14.64 -0.22 10.65
C GLU A 132 -15.89 -0.90 11.25
N PRO A 133 -16.15 -0.73 12.56
CA PRO A 133 -17.35 -1.27 13.19
C PRO A 133 -18.63 -0.80 12.50
N GLY A 134 -19.51 -1.73 12.17
CA GLY A 134 -20.80 -1.44 11.51
C GLY A 134 -20.73 -1.25 9.99
N ALA A 135 -19.58 -1.53 9.36
CA ALA A 135 -19.47 -1.57 7.91
C ALA A 135 -20.35 -2.67 7.28
N ASP A 136 -20.85 -2.39 6.07
CA ASP A 136 -21.50 -3.40 5.24
C ASP A 136 -20.44 -4.29 4.56
N LEU A 137 -20.45 -5.57 4.89
CA LEU A 137 -19.50 -6.56 4.36
C LEU A 137 -19.94 -7.13 2.99
N THR A 138 -21.18 -6.88 2.58
CA THR A 138 -21.74 -7.37 1.32
C THR A 138 -21.28 -6.53 0.13
N ASP A 139 -21.19 -5.21 0.29
CA ASP A 139 -20.65 -4.26 -0.72
C ASP A 139 -19.27 -3.72 -0.30
N PHE A 140 -18.36 -4.64 0.03
CA PHE A 140 -17.09 -4.27 0.67
C PHE A 140 -16.23 -3.37 -0.22
N CYS A 141 -15.94 -2.15 0.24
CA CYS A 141 -15.12 -1.18 -0.49
C CYS A 141 -14.04 -0.56 0.40
N PRO A 142 -13.01 0.10 -0.18
CA PRO A 142 -11.95 0.73 0.59
C PRO A 142 -12.44 1.73 1.65
N LEU A 143 -13.59 2.37 1.45
CA LEU A 143 -14.17 3.31 2.41
C LEU A 143 -14.69 2.65 3.69
N PHE A 144 -14.79 1.32 3.72
CA PHE A 144 -15.24 0.57 4.90
C PHE A 144 -14.09 0.06 5.76
N LEU A 145 -12.84 0.19 5.31
CA LEU A 145 -11.67 -0.16 6.10
C LEU A 145 -11.39 0.87 7.20
N PHE A 146 -10.72 0.44 8.27
CA PHE A 146 -10.08 1.36 9.22
C PHE A 146 -9.12 2.32 8.49
N PHE A 147 -8.91 3.49 9.07
CA PHE A 147 -8.07 4.55 8.48
C PHE A 147 -6.69 4.05 8.02
N ASP A 148 -5.98 3.41 8.91
CA ASP A 148 -4.65 2.82 8.70
C ASP A 148 -4.70 1.63 7.73
N HIS A 149 -5.78 0.85 7.76
CA HIS A 149 -6.01 -0.22 6.80
C HIS A 149 -6.28 0.30 5.39
N ARG A 150 -6.88 1.50 5.21
CA ARG A 150 -7.04 2.13 3.88
C ARG A 150 -5.72 2.52 3.27
N ILE A 151 -4.84 3.08 4.09
CA ILE A 151 -3.48 3.38 3.65
C ILE A 151 -2.83 2.06 3.23
N LEU A 152 -2.88 1.03 4.07
CA LEU A 152 -2.32 -0.28 3.75
C LEU A 152 -2.92 -0.90 2.47
N ALA A 153 -4.23 -0.80 2.27
CA ALA A 153 -4.91 -1.27 1.07
C ALA A 153 -4.40 -0.56 -0.20
N HIS A 154 -4.18 0.75 -0.11
CA HIS A 154 -3.59 1.50 -1.21
C HIS A 154 -2.16 1.03 -1.48
N ILE A 155 -1.33 0.85 -0.45
CA ILE A 155 0.04 0.32 -0.58
C ILE A 155 0.03 -1.03 -1.29
N VAL A 156 -0.87 -1.93 -0.89
CA VAL A 156 -1.06 -3.23 -1.52
C VAL A 156 -1.43 -3.04 -3.00
N ALA A 157 -2.50 -2.31 -3.30
CA ALA A 157 -3.02 -2.14 -4.65
C ALA A 157 -2.08 -1.41 -5.63
N THR A 158 -1.12 -0.65 -5.11
CA THR A 158 -0.24 0.18 -5.94
C THR A 158 1.21 -0.25 -5.99
N THR A 159 1.64 -1.08 -5.04
CA THR A 159 3.06 -1.46 -4.92
C THR A 159 3.25 -2.96 -4.82
N LEU A 160 2.47 -3.66 -3.98
CA LEU A 160 2.64 -5.11 -3.81
C LEU A 160 1.90 -5.89 -4.89
N LEU A 161 0.64 -5.53 -5.14
CA LEU A 161 -0.22 -6.03 -6.20
C LEU A 161 -0.64 -4.87 -7.10
N PRO A 162 0.28 -4.36 -7.92
CA PRO A 162 -0.04 -3.23 -8.74
C PRO A 162 -1.15 -3.66 -9.72
N ARG A 163 -2.32 -3.02 -9.71
CA ARG A 163 -3.43 -3.35 -10.64
C ARG A 163 -3.69 -2.22 -11.63
N LYS A 164 -4.01 -2.61 -12.87
CA LYS A 164 -4.59 -1.69 -13.87
C LYS A 164 -6.09 -1.54 -13.57
N GLY A 165 -6.47 -0.50 -12.82
CA GLY A 165 -7.87 -0.30 -12.47
C GLY A 165 -8.12 0.80 -11.44
N SER A 166 -9.38 0.99 -11.07
CA SER A 166 -9.78 1.95 -10.04
C SER A 166 -9.33 1.50 -8.65
N LEU A 167 -8.78 2.42 -7.87
CA LEU A 167 -8.47 2.21 -6.44
C LEU A 167 -9.71 2.30 -5.55
N SER A 168 -10.90 2.43 -6.14
CA SER A 168 -12.18 2.44 -5.45
C SER A 168 -12.75 1.05 -5.16
N SER A 169 -12.12 -0.02 -5.68
CA SER A 169 -12.50 -1.41 -5.38
C SER A 169 -11.43 -2.09 -4.54
N ILE A 170 -11.86 -3.13 -3.82
CA ILE A 170 -10.99 -4.00 -3.03
C ILE A 170 -11.25 -5.44 -3.50
N SER A 171 -10.21 -6.17 -3.89
CA SER A 171 -10.32 -7.58 -4.29
C SER A 171 -10.07 -8.50 -3.10
N ASN A 172 -10.40 -9.78 -3.28
CA ASN A 172 -10.09 -10.81 -2.28
C ASN A 172 -8.60 -10.85 -1.96
N TRP A 173 -7.76 -10.65 -2.97
CA TRP A 173 -6.31 -10.51 -2.82
C TRP A 173 -5.90 -9.35 -1.92
N ASP A 174 -6.52 -8.18 -2.03
CA ASP A 174 -6.19 -7.06 -1.15
C ASP A 174 -6.53 -7.39 0.30
N ILE A 175 -7.72 -7.96 0.54
CA ILE A 175 -8.18 -8.35 1.88
C ILE A 175 -7.23 -9.39 2.49
N LEU A 176 -6.81 -10.38 1.68
CA LEU A 176 -5.84 -11.39 2.06
C LEU A 176 -4.51 -10.76 2.48
N LEU A 177 -3.97 -9.85 1.66
CA LEU A 177 -2.70 -9.21 1.92
C LEU A 177 -2.74 -8.29 3.14
N ILE A 178 -3.76 -7.45 3.23
CA ILE A 178 -3.97 -6.54 4.37
C ILE A 178 -4.08 -7.36 5.65
N SER A 179 -4.94 -8.39 5.68
CA SER A 179 -5.13 -9.21 6.87
C SER A 179 -3.83 -9.88 7.32
N ARG A 180 -3.08 -10.50 6.39
CA ARG A 180 -1.79 -11.13 6.70
C ARG A 180 -0.75 -10.16 7.24
N ILE A 181 -0.64 -8.96 6.65
CA ILE A 181 0.25 -7.91 7.15
C ILE A 181 -0.12 -7.52 8.59
N LEU A 182 -1.42 -7.41 8.90
CA LEU A 182 -1.91 -7.02 10.23
C LEU A 182 -1.67 -8.10 11.30
N VAL A 183 -1.89 -9.38 10.98
CA VAL A 183 -1.64 -10.49 11.93
C VAL A 183 -0.15 -10.89 11.98
N VAL A 184 0.73 -10.11 11.35
CA VAL A 184 2.18 -10.34 11.29
C VAL A 184 2.51 -11.72 10.71
N ARG A 185 1.78 -12.15 9.68
CA ARG A 185 2.02 -13.43 9.03
C ARG A 185 2.63 -13.24 7.66
N LEU A 186 3.75 -13.94 7.48
CA LEU A 186 4.53 -13.93 6.26
C LEU A 186 3.67 -14.48 5.10
N MET A 187 3.88 -13.91 3.91
CA MET A 187 3.26 -14.34 2.67
C MET A 187 4.34 -14.44 1.62
N ASP A 188 4.38 -15.56 0.91
CA ASP A 188 5.16 -15.69 -0.30
C ASP A 188 4.58 -14.81 -1.42
N LEU A 189 5.38 -13.87 -1.93
CA LEU A 189 5.04 -12.97 -3.04
C LEU A 189 5.75 -13.37 -4.34
N SER A 190 6.45 -14.49 -4.38
CA SER A 190 7.28 -14.96 -5.51
C SER A 190 6.50 -15.11 -6.83
N MET A 191 5.18 -15.32 -6.76
CA MET A 191 4.30 -15.49 -7.92
C MET A 191 3.70 -14.18 -8.45
N LEU A 192 3.95 -13.05 -7.79
CA LEU A 192 3.39 -11.77 -8.22
C LEU A 192 4.11 -11.27 -9.46
N LYS A 193 3.35 -11.11 -10.55
CA LYS A 193 3.85 -10.41 -11.75
C LYS A 193 3.87 -8.92 -11.45
N PRO A 194 5.04 -8.26 -11.46
CA PRO A 194 5.11 -6.82 -11.29
C PRO A 194 4.30 -6.15 -12.40
N ILE A 195 3.44 -5.23 -12.02
CA ILE A 195 2.70 -4.37 -12.95
C ILE A 195 3.25 -2.96 -12.78
N GLU A 196 3.50 -2.32 -13.91
CA GLU A 196 4.00 -0.95 -13.97
C GLU A 196 2.94 0.02 -13.43
N ILE A 197 3.28 0.78 -12.39
CA ILE A 197 2.42 1.85 -11.90
C ILE A 197 3.21 3.13 -11.63
N ASN A 198 2.83 4.19 -12.33
CA ASN A 198 3.34 5.54 -12.15
C ASN A 198 2.30 6.38 -11.37
N ALA A 199 2.58 6.73 -10.11
CA ALA A 199 2.05 7.94 -9.45
C ALA A 199 2.72 8.14 -8.09
N THR A 200 2.99 9.40 -7.75
CA THR A 200 3.37 9.83 -6.41
C THR A 200 2.13 10.08 -5.55
N TYR A 201 2.16 9.71 -4.26
CA TYR A 201 1.12 10.14 -3.33
C TYR A 201 1.25 11.65 -3.11
N ASP A 202 0.32 12.41 -3.67
CA ASP A 202 0.20 13.85 -3.46
C ASP A 202 -1.02 14.15 -2.57
N SER A 203 -1.22 15.43 -2.24
CA SER A 203 -2.37 15.89 -1.47
C SER A 203 -3.71 15.53 -2.12
N ARG A 204 -3.74 15.41 -3.45
CA ARG A 204 -4.91 14.98 -4.22
C ARG A 204 -5.23 13.50 -3.98
N THR A 205 -4.20 12.65 -3.89
CA THR A 205 -4.33 11.24 -3.57
C THR A 205 -4.94 11.05 -2.18
N PHE A 206 -4.41 11.72 -1.16
CA PHE A 206 -5.02 11.70 0.18
C PHE A 206 -6.45 12.27 0.17
N SER A 207 -6.70 13.35 -0.55
CA SER A 207 -8.04 13.93 -0.67
C SER A 207 -9.06 12.97 -1.31
N SER A 208 -8.64 12.22 -2.33
CA SER A 208 -9.49 11.22 -3.02
C SER A 208 -9.87 10.04 -2.12
N LEU A 209 -9.07 9.76 -1.09
CA LEU A 209 -9.34 8.72 -0.09
C LEU A 209 -10.25 9.21 1.06
N GLY A 210 -10.78 10.44 0.96
CA GLY A 210 -11.70 11.03 1.94
C GLY A 210 -11.02 11.82 3.06
N TYR A 211 -9.81 12.32 2.82
CA TYR A 211 -9.01 13.05 3.80
C TYR A 211 -8.86 14.55 3.50
N VAL A 212 -8.51 15.32 4.52
CA VAL A 212 -8.09 16.72 4.39
C VAL A 212 -7.00 17.01 5.41
N GLU A 213 -6.10 17.92 5.06
CA GLU A 213 -5.01 18.36 5.92
C GLU A 213 -5.47 19.49 6.84
N VAL A 214 -5.28 19.32 8.16
CA VAL A 214 -5.58 20.30 9.21
C VAL A 214 -4.38 20.44 10.13
N GLY A 215 -3.70 21.58 10.10
CA GLY A 215 -2.54 21.85 10.96
C GLY A 215 -1.41 20.84 10.76
N ASN A 216 -1.04 20.55 9.50
CA ASN A 216 -0.06 19.53 9.10
C ASN A 216 -0.42 18.09 9.53
N LYS A 217 -1.71 17.81 9.76
CA LYS A 217 -2.21 16.46 10.06
C LYS A 217 -3.32 16.08 9.10
N TRP A 218 -3.23 14.88 8.52
CA TRP A 218 -4.31 14.31 7.71
C TRP A 218 -5.43 13.76 8.59
N VAL A 219 -6.66 14.17 8.33
CA VAL A 219 -7.87 13.76 9.09
C VAL A 219 -9.01 13.38 8.15
N LYS A 220 -9.86 12.42 8.55
CA LYS A 220 -11.06 11.99 7.81
C LYS A 220 -12.03 13.17 7.67
N LYS A 221 -12.54 13.40 6.46
CA LYS A 221 -13.45 14.53 6.18
C LYS A 221 -14.70 14.51 7.07
N ASP A 222 -15.20 13.32 7.41
CA ASP A 222 -16.39 13.16 8.24
C ASP A 222 -16.11 13.30 9.74
N SER A 223 -14.89 13.01 10.20
CA SER A 223 -14.52 13.25 11.61
C SER A 223 -14.38 14.76 11.89
N ILE A 224 -14.14 15.58 10.87
CA ILE A 224 -14.21 17.05 10.99
C ILE A 224 -15.65 17.52 11.06
N LYS A 225 -16.58 16.96 10.27
CA LYS A 225 -18.01 17.32 10.41
C LYS A 225 -18.50 17.02 11.83
N ALA A 226 -18.13 15.88 12.39
CA ALA A 226 -18.40 15.57 13.80
C ALA A 226 -17.78 16.59 14.78
N ARG A 227 -16.57 17.11 14.51
CA ARG A 227 -15.93 18.14 15.35
C ARG A 227 -16.50 19.55 15.15
N VAL A 228 -16.93 19.90 13.94
CA VAL A 228 -17.53 21.21 13.61
C VAL A 228 -18.96 21.31 14.13
N ASP A 229 -19.71 20.20 14.14
CA ASP A 229 -21.06 20.16 14.70
C ASP A 229 -21.08 20.16 16.25
N ILE A 230 -19.97 19.76 16.90
CA ILE A 230 -19.78 19.94 18.36
C ILE A 230 -19.36 21.38 18.71
N GLY A 231 -18.94 22.18 17.73
CA GLY A 231 -18.28 23.47 17.91
C GLY A 231 -19.01 24.70 17.35
N LYS A 232 -20.32 24.65 17.09
CA LYS A 232 -21.08 25.90 16.89
C LYS A 232 -21.41 26.50 18.26
N PRO A 233 -20.91 27.70 18.61
CA PRO A 233 -21.38 28.38 19.79
C PRO A 233 -22.87 28.63 19.59
N THR A 234 -23.68 28.09 20.49
CA THR A 234 -25.10 28.42 20.61
C THR A 234 -25.19 29.94 20.66
N LYS A 235 -25.73 30.57 19.61
CA LYS A 235 -26.06 31.99 19.63
C LYS A 235 -26.98 32.19 20.83
N ILE A 236 -26.46 32.84 21.87
CA ILE A 236 -27.26 33.31 22.99
C ILE A 236 -28.32 34.22 22.37
N SER A 237 -29.57 33.76 22.41
CA SER A 237 -30.71 34.55 21.98
C SER A 237 -30.77 35.79 22.86
N ALA A 238 -31.00 36.96 22.23
CA ALA A 238 -31.09 38.26 22.91
C ALA A 238 -32.16 38.31 24.03
N LYS A 239 -33.03 37.29 24.15
CA LYS A 239 -33.96 37.15 25.27
C LYS A 239 -33.31 36.78 26.61
N SER A 240 -32.11 36.19 26.63
CA SER A 240 -31.44 35.78 27.87
C SER A 240 -30.60 36.90 28.51
N ALA A 241 -30.27 37.97 27.77
CA ALA A 241 -29.55 39.12 28.31
C ALA A 241 -30.43 40.08 29.11
N ALA A 242 -31.75 40.11 28.84
CA ALA A 242 -32.69 40.97 29.56
C ALA A 242 -33.01 40.47 30.99
N LEU A 243 -32.76 39.19 31.28
CA LEU A 243 -33.05 38.56 32.57
C LEU A 243 -31.89 38.67 33.57
N LEU A 244 -30.74 39.22 33.16
CA LEU A 244 -29.56 39.42 34.01
C LEU A 244 -29.32 40.90 34.37
N LEU A 245 -30.17 41.81 33.89
CA LEU A 245 -30.10 43.26 34.18
C LEU A 245 -31.21 43.75 35.12
N SER A 246 -32.12 42.87 35.59
CA SER A 246 -33.18 43.23 36.53
C SER A 246 -32.79 43.12 38.01
N ASP A 247 -31.65 42.51 38.33
CA ASP A 247 -31.30 42.12 39.70
C ASP A 247 -30.24 43.03 40.34
N SER A 248 -30.00 44.23 39.80
CA SER A 248 -28.95 45.15 40.30
C SER A 248 -29.41 46.46 40.95
N ASP A 249 -30.71 46.72 41.12
CA ASP A 249 -31.21 48.02 41.64
C ASP A 249 -31.81 48.00 43.07
N GLU A 250 -31.51 46.98 43.89
CA GLU A 250 -31.77 47.05 45.34
C GLU A 250 -30.46 46.97 46.14
N LEU A 251 -29.74 48.09 46.23
CA LEU A 251 -28.85 48.41 47.36
C LEU A 251 -28.31 49.83 47.22
N LYS A 252 -28.99 50.79 47.86
CA LYS A 252 -28.40 51.88 48.67
C LYS A 252 -29.51 52.77 49.25
N THR A 253 -29.67 52.62 50.58
CA THR A 253 -29.95 53.64 51.62
C THR A 253 -30.80 54.85 51.27
#